data_AF-A0A2V7P012-F1
#
_entry.id   AF-A0A2V7P012-F1
#
_cell.length_a   1.000
_cell.length_b   1.000
_cell.length_c   1.000
_cell.angle_alpha   90.00
_cell.angle_beta   90.00
_cell.angle_gamma   90.00
#
_symmetry.space_group_name_H-M   'P 1'
#
loop_
_entity.id
_entity.type
_entity.pdbx_description
1 polymer ?
#
loop_
_entity_poly.entity_id
_entity_poly.type
_entity_poly.pdbx_seq_one_letter_code
_entity_poly.pdbx_strand_id
1 'polypeptide(L)'
;MVIVSIDTEEDNWRPSRSGVTLENIGELRPLAEFFRRLGVRPTYFTAYRVAIDSRAADALQDACDRGGGEIAAHLHPWNTPPLLQALVPRNSMLKNLPADLQLAKIERL
;
A
#
# COMPACT_ATOMS: atom_id res chain seq x y z
N MET A 1 -1.96 -24.38 6.85
CA MET A 1 -1.55 -23.41 5.81
C MET A 1 -1.43 -22.05 6.49
N VAL A 2 -0.31 -21.35 6.31
CA VAL A 2 -0.10 -19.99 6.82
C VAL A 2 0.06 -19.07 5.61
N ILE A 3 -0.62 -17.93 5.64
CA ILE A 3 -0.53 -16.88 4.62
C ILE A 3 0.03 -15.64 5.32
N VAL A 4 0.98 -14.98 4.67
CA VAL A 4 1.56 -13.72 5.16
C VAL A 4 1.22 -12.63 4.15
N SER A 5 0.52 -11.61 4.62
CA SER A 5 0.22 -10.41 3.86
C SER A 5 0.83 -9.20 4.56
N ILE A 6 1.31 -8.23 3.79
CA ILE A 6 1.88 -6.99 4.30
C ILE A 6 1.18 -5.84 3.61
N ASP A 7 0.49 -5.00 4.39
CA ASP A 7 0.03 -3.71 3.89
C ASP A 7 1.24 -2.77 3.81
N THR A 8 1.64 -2.42 2.59
CA THR A 8 2.71 -1.47 2.32
C THR A 8 2.08 -0.09 2.15
N GLU A 9 2.05 0.65 3.25
CA GLU A 9 1.34 1.92 3.42
C GLU A 9 2.24 3.06 3.95
N GLU A 10 1.67 4.25 4.07
CA GLU A 10 2.37 5.44 4.58
C GLU A 10 2.70 5.35 6.08
N ASP A 11 3.87 5.87 6.49
CA ASP A 11 4.32 5.84 7.89
C ASP A 11 3.94 7.09 8.70
N ASN A 12 3.02 7.91 8.19
CA ASN A 12 2.46 9.03 8.95
C ASN A 12 1.45 8.59 10.04
N TRP A 13 0.96 7.35 9.97
CA TRP A 13 -0.05 6.78 10.89
C TRP A 13 -1.35 7.59 11.02
N ARG A 14 -1.67 8.42 10.02
CA ARG A 14 -2.89 9.23 9.98
C ARG A 14 -3.33 9.51 8.54
N PRO A 15 -4.64 9.59 8.25
CA PRO A 15 -5.13 9.96 6.93
C PRO A 15 -4.54 11.30 6.47
N SER A 16 -3.69 11.26 5.44
CA SER A 16 -2.92 12.41 4.96
C SER A 16 -2.95 12.49 3.44
N ARG A 17 -3.11 13.71 2.90
CA ARG A 17 -3.04 14.01 1.45
C ARG A 17 -1.73 14.66 1.05
N SER A 18 -1.12 15.39 1.97
CA SER A 18 0.14 16.11 1.83
C SER A 18 1.08 15.72 2.97
N GLY A 19 2.38 15.94 2.77
CA GLY A 19 3.39 15.53 3.76
C GLY A 19 3.41 14.02 4.00
N VAL A 20 3.03 13.24 2.99
CA VAL A 20 3.07 11.77 3.05
C VAL A 20 4.52 11.31 3.10
N THR A 21 4.84 10.43 4.05
CA THR A 21 6.15 9.83 4.25
C THR A 21 6.05 8.30 4.07
N LEU A 22 7.12 7.70 3.53
CA LEU A 22 7.20 6.31 3.06
C LEU A 22 8.56 5.67 3.41
N GLU A 23 9.23 6.18 4.44
CA GLU A 23 10.59 5.72 4.80
C GLU A 23 10.55 4.25 5.25
N ASN A 24 9.46 3.83 5.90
CA ASN A 24 9.19 2.44 6.28
C ASN A 24 9.28 1.44 5.11
N ILE A 25 8.98 1.85 3.87
CA ILE A 25 8.99 0.94 2.72
C ILE A 25 10.40 0.43 2.41
N GLY A 26 11.44 1.17 2.80
CA GLY A 26 12.83 0.72 2.69
C GLY A 26 13.11 -0.58 3.47
N GLU A 27 12.38 -0.80 4.57
CA GLU A 27 12.53 -1.98 5.44
C GLU A 27 12.01 -3.28 4.79
N LEU A 28 11.33 -3.19 3.64
CA LEU A 28 10.92 -4.38 2.89
C LEU A 28 12.11 -5.19 2.38
N ARG A 29 13.26 -4.56 2.11
CA ARG A 29 14.46 -5.25 1.63
C ARG A 29 15.01 -6.26 2.65
N PRO A 30 15.37 -5.86 3.90
CA PRO A 30 15.80 -6.82 4.91
C PRO A 30 14.68 -7.81 5.30
N LEU A 31 13.41 -7.39 5.27
CA LEU A 31 12.28 -8.28 5.54
C LEU A 31 12.13 -9.39 4.48
N ALA A 32 12.32 -9.07 3.21
CA ALA A 32 12.31 -10.05 2.12
C ALA A 32 13.42 -11.10 2.28
N GLU A 33 14.62 -10.70 2.70
CA GLU A 33 15.69 -11.64 3.00
C GLU A 33 15.34 -12.58 4.15
N PHE A 34 14.67 -12.05 5.19
CA PHE A 34 14.18 -12.85 6.30
C PHE A 34 13.14 -13.88 5.87
N PHE A 35 12.12 -13.47 5.11
CA PHE A 35 11.10 -14.42 4.61
C PHE A 35 11.68 -15.47 3.67
N ARG A 36 12.61 -15.08 2.80
CA ARG A 36 13.33 -16.00 1.93
C ARG A 36 14.00 -17.13 2.71
N ARG A 37 14.64 -16.82 3.84
CA ARG A 37 15.28 -17.83 4.72
C ARG A 37 14.27 -18.76 5.38
N LEU A 38 13.05 -18.30 5.58
CA LEU A 38 11.94 -19.10 6.12
C LEU A 38 11.13 -19.83 5.03
N GLY A 39 11.45 -19.63 3.75
CA GLY A 39 10.67 -20.15 2.64
C GLY A 39 9.26 -19.54 2.52
N VAL A 40 9.05 -18.37 3.12
CA VAL A 40 7.77 -17.64 3.08
C VAL A 40 7.73 -16.74 1.85
N ARG A 41 6.60 -16.76 1.13
CA ARG A 41 6.31 -15.84 0.02
C ARG A 41 5.14 -14.95 0.43
N PRO A 42 5.39 -13.68 0.78
CA PRO A 42 4.32 -12.78 1.20
C PRO A 42 3.56 -12.20 -0.01
N THR A 43 2.35 -11.70 0.24
CA THR A 43 1.65 -10.79 -0.66
C THR A 43 1.74 -9.36 -0.10
N TYR A 44 2.30 -8.45 -0.89
CA TYR A 44 2.46 -7.04 -0.56
C TYR A 44 1.27 -6.24 -1.09
N PHE A 45 0.39 -5.83 -0.20
CA PHE A 45 -0.79 -5.02 -0.48
C PHE A 45 -0.40 -3.54 -0.52
N THR A 46 -0.35 -2.96 -1.71
CA THR A 46 0.31 -1.68 -1.97
C THR A 46 -0.64 -0.51 -2.09
N ALA A 47 -0.42 0.49 -1.23
CA ALA A 47 -1.11 1.76 -1.26
C ALA A 47 -0.73 2.61 -2.48
N TYR A 48 -1.67 3.40 -2.99
CA TYR A 48 -1.45 4.31 -4.12
C TYR A 48 -0.18 5.15 -3.96
N ARG A 49 0.07 5.71 -2.76
CA ARG A 49 1.24 6.56 -2.50
C ARG A 49 2.56 5.80 -2.61
N VAL A 50 2.59 4.52 -2.23
CA VAL A 50 3.75 3.64 -2.41
C VAL A 50 3.97 3.34 -3.88
N ALA A 51 2.90 3.05 -4.63
CA ALA A 51 2.98 2.72 -6.05
C ALA A 51 3.48 3.89 -6.92
N ILE A 52 3.14 5.14 -6.58
CA ILE A 52 3.54 6.33 -7.37
C ILE A 52 4.84 7.00 -6.92
N ASP A 53 5.42 6.56 -5.80
CA ASP A 53 6.71 7.06 -5.34
C ASP A 53 7.83 6.15 -5.87
N SER A 54 8.76 6.72 -6.64
CA SER A 54 9.80 5.92 -7.31
C SER A 54 10.70 5.18 -6.32
N ARG A 55 11.06 5.80 -5.18
CA ARG A 55 11.95 5.17 -4.20
C ARG A 55 11.24 4.02 -3.47
N ALA A 56 9.98 4.22 -3.13
CA ALA A 56 9.16 3.20 -2.46
C ALA A 56 8.85 2.04 -3.42
N ALA A 57 8.48 2.32 -4.67
CA ALA A 57 8.26 1.32 -5.70
C ALA A 57 9.53 0.49 -5.98
N ASP A 58 10.70 1.12 -6.05
CA ASP A 58 11.98 0.42 -6.23
C ASP A 58 12.31 -0.51 -5.05
N ALA A 59 11.98 -0.12 -3.82
CA ALA A 59 12.17 -0.97 -2.63
C ALA A 59 11.19 -2.15 -2.60
N LEU A 60 9.94 -1.92 -2.99
CA LEU A 60 8.94 -2.98 -3.12
C LEU A 60 9.31 -3.98 -4.22
N GLN A 61 9.73 -3.50 -5.39
CA GLN A 61 10.16 -4.34 -6.51
C GLN A 61 11.37 -5.20 -6.12
N ASP A 62 12.39 -4.59 -5.50
CA ASP A 62 13.58 -5.32 -5.04
C ASP A 62 13.24 -6.37 -3.96
N ALA A 63 12.32 -6.06 -3.05
CA ALA A 63 11.83 -7.02 -2.06
C ALA A 63 11.13 -8.21 -2.74
N CYS A 64 10.29 -7.96 -3.75
CA CYS A 64 9.60 -8.99 -4.51
C CYS A 64 10.58 -9.85 -5.35
N ASP A 65 11.55 -9.23 -6.01
CA ASP A 65 12.54 -9.92 -6.85
C ASP A 65 13.47 -10.82 -6.02
N ARG A 66 13.87 -10.37 -4.82
CA ARG A 66 14.78 -11.12 -3.92
C ARG A 66 14.06 -12.18 -3.10
N GLY A 67 12.95 -11.82 -2.48
CA GLY A 67 12.21 -12.69 -1.56
C GLY A 67 11.22 -13.62 -2.26
N GLY A 68 10.86 -13.30 -3.50
CA GLY A 68 9.63 -13.76 -4.11
C GLY A 68 8.42 -13.07 -3.45
N GLY A 69 7.25 -13.22 -4.07
CA GLY A 69 6.00 -12.69 -3.53
C GLY A 69 5.05 -12.26 -4.63
N GLU A 70 3.93 -11.71 -4.20
CA GLU A 70 2.91 -11.11 -5.06
C GLU A 70 2.75 -9.64 -4.66
N ILE A 71 2.56 -8.76 -5.64
CA ILE A 71 2.16 -7.37 -5.38
C ILE A 71 0.66 -7.27 -5.68
N ALA A 72 -0.11 -6.81 -4.71
CA ALA A 72 -1.55 -6.65 -4.76
C ALA A 72 -1.96 -5.22 -4.43
N ALA A 73 -3.19 -4.85 -4.79
CA ALA A 73 -3.72 -3.51 -4.55
C ALA A 73 -4.23 -3.32 -3.11
N HIS A 74 -3.83 -2.23 -2.44
CA HIS A 74 -4.39 -1.77 -1.15
C HIS A 74 -4.90 -0.34 -1.28
N LEU A 75 -6.21 -0.12 -1.17
CA LEU A 75 -6.78 1.18 -1.48
C LEU A 75 -7.02 2.01 -0.22
N HIS A 76 -6.39 3.19 -0.16
CA HIS A 76 -6.66 4.22 0.85
C HIS A 76 -7.63 5.28 0.33
N PRO A 77 -8.85 5.40 0.89
CA PRO A 77 -9.86 6.35 0.39
C PRO A 77 -9.38 7.79 0.40
N TRP A 78 -8.63 8.20 1.43
CA TRP A 78 -8.27 9.59 1.67
C TRP A 78 -7.21 10.14 0.72
N ASN A 79 -6.40 9.29 0.07
CA ASN A 79 -5.28 9.72 -0.78
C ASN A 79 -5.15 8.97 -2.12
N THR A 80 -5.96 7.95 -2.40
CA THR A 80 -6.10 7.38 -3.76
C THR A 80 -7.06 8.26 -4.57
N PRO A 81 -6.63 8.87 -5.69
CA PRO A 81 -7.50 9.72 -6.51
C PRO A 81 -8.69 8.93 -7.09
N PRO A 82 -9.84 9.58 -7.36
CA PRO A 82 -10.10 11.01 -7.20
C PRO A 82 -10.40 11.41 -5.74
N LEU A 83 -10.01 12.63 -5.33
CA LEU A 83 -10.10 13.12 -3.94
C LEU A 83 -11.30 14.06 -3.72
N LEU A 84 -12.49 13.60 -4.09
CA LEU A 84 -13.73 14.41 -4.09
C LEU A 84 -14.38 14.57 -2.72
N GLN A 85 -14.09 13.65 -1.79
CA GLN A 85 -14.73 13.60 -0.49
C GLN A 85 -14.00 14.44 0.55
N ALA A 86 -14.73 14.94 1.56
CA ALA A 86 -14.12 15.60 2.71
C ALA A 86 -13.26 14.60 3.51
N LEU A 87 -12.12 15.06 4.02
CA LEU A 87 -11.24 14.27 4.88
C LEU A 87 -11.80 14.26 6.31
N VAL A 88 -12.75 13.38 6.57
CA VAL A 88 -13.38 13.16 7.88
C VAL A 88 -13.36 11.67 8.23
N PRO A 89 -13.41 11.29 9.52
CA PRO A 89 -13.32 9.88 9.94
C PRO A 89 -14.33 8.95 9.29
N ARG A 90 -15.54 9.43 8.98
CA ARG A 90 -16.52 8.63 8.23
C ARG A 90 -16.01 8.24 6.84
N ASN A 91 -15.32 9.13 6.15
CA ASN A 91 -14.91 8.96 4.76
C ASN A 91 -13.56 8.25 4.60
N SER A 92 -12.88 7.90 5.71
CA SER A 92 -11.65 7.09 5.65
C SER A 92 -11.91 5.61 5.38
N MET A 93 -13.17 5.17 5.45
CA MET A 93 -13.58 3.79 5.14
C MET A 93 -14.19 3.74 3.73
N LEU A 94 -13.64 2.91 2.84
CA LEU A 94 -14.06 2.85 1.43
C LEU A 94 -15.56 2.56 1.28
N LYS A 95 -16.09 1.64 2.10
CA LYS A 95 -17.51 1.24 2.12
C LYS A 95 -18.49 2.39 2.42
N ASN A 96 -18.01 3.50 2.99
CA ASN A 96 -18.83 4.66 3.31
C ASN A 96 -18.93 5.65 2.14
N LEU A 97 -18.18 5.43 1.06
CA LEU A 97 -18.23 6.25 -0.14
C LEU A 97 -19.31 5.75 -1.12
N PRO A 98 -19.87 6.64 -1.96
CA PRO A 98 -20.70 6.25 -3.10
C PRO A 98 -20.02 5.19 -4.00
N ALA A 99 -20.79 4.26 -4.55
CA ALA A 99 -20.26 3.11 -5.31
C ALA A 99 -19.48 3.52 -6.57
N ASP A 100 -19.92 4.57 -7.27
CA ASP A 100 -19.22 5.19 -8.39
C ASP A 100 -17.85 5.74 -7.97
N LEU A 101 -17.76 6.40 -6.81
CA LEU A 101 -16.49 6.87 -6.27
C LEU A 101 -15.58 5.72 -5.81
N GLN A 102 -16.13 4.62 -5.31
CA GLN A 102 -15.35 3.42 -5.00
C GLN A 102 -14.71 2.85 -6.26
N LEU A 103 -15.49 2.65 -7.32
CA LEU A 103 -15.00 2.13 -8.60
C LEU A 103 -13.93 3.05 -9.21
N ALA A 104 -14.18 4.35 -9.27
CA ALA A 104 -13.23 5.32 -9.85
C ALA A 104 -11.89 5.37 -9.11
N LYS A 105 -11.86 5.03 -7.80
CA LYS A 105 -10.62 4.90 -7.04
C LYS A 105 -9.90 3.59 -7.34
N ILE A 106 -10.64 2.49 -7.50
CA ILE A 106 -10.08 1.17 -7.84
C ILE A 106 -9.41 1.22 -9.22
N GLU A 107 -10.04 1.86 -10.21
CA GLU A 107 -9.49 2.01 -11.57
C GLU A 107 -8.22 2.89 -11.64
N ARG A 108 -7.90 3.61 -10.56
CA ARG A 108 -6.78 4.55 -10.48
C ARG A 108 -5.59 4.03 -9.69
N LEU A 109 -5.80 2.98 -8.91
CA LEU A 109 -4.77 2.31 -8.12
C LEU A 109 -3.91 1.43 -9.03
#